data_AF-A0A3C1XTZ1-F1
#
_entry.id   AF-A0A3C1XTZ1-F1
#
_cell.length_a   1.000
_cell.length_b   1.000
_cell.length_c   1.000
_cell.angle_alpha   90.00
_cell.angle_beta   90.00
_cell.angle_gamma   90.00
#
_symmetry.space_group_name_H-M   'P 1'
#
loop_
_entity.id
_entity.type
_entity.pdbx_description
1 polymer ?
#
loop_
_entity_poly.entity_id
_entity_poly.type
_entity_poly.pdbx_seq_one_letter_code
_entity_poly.pdbx_strand_id
1 'polypeptide(L)'
;MNTPTLTPATAAAAPLELSASTLRWRRLRRNKALLAGGGILFVIVLIALLAPWISPHDPYYQDLANRTVPPVWYEKGTWLHPLGTDQLGRDYLSRLFYGARISL
;
A
#
# COMPACT_ATOMS: atom_id res chain seq x y z
N MET A 1 0.28 74.26 21.90
CA MET A 1 -0.54 73.41 21.02
C MET A 1 0.41 72.39 20.41
N ASN A 2 0.45 71.18 20.98
CA ASN A 2 1.40 70.15 20.58
C ASN A 2 0.66 69.20 19.63
N THR A 3 0.97 69.26 18.34
CA THR A 3 0.49 68.27 17.37
C THR A 3 1.44 67.08 17.39
N PRO A 4 1.00 65.87 17.81
CA PRO A 4 1.83 64.68 17.63
C PRO A 4 1.85 64.31 16.14
N THR A 5 3.03 64.34 15.55
CA THR A 5 3.32 63.77 14.23
C THR A 5 3.14 62.25 14.31
N LEU A 6 2.17 61.71 13.59
CA LEU A 6 2.01 60.27 13.41
C LEU A 6 3.06 59.78 12.41
N THR A 7 4.16 59.22 12.92
CA THR A 7 5.12 58.45 12.12
C THR A 7 4.38 57.23 11.54
N PRO A 8 4.36 57.02 10.21
CA PRO A 8 3.76 55.82 9.66
C PRO A 8 4.60 54.63 10.10
N ALA A 9 4.01 53.74 10.89
CA ALA A 9 4.61 52.47 11.26
C ALA A 9 4.95 51.72 9.96
N THR A 10 6.24 51.44 9.79
CA THR A 10 6.77 50.46 8.84
C THR A 10 5.80 49.28 8.76
N ALA A 11 5.22 49.08 7.58
CA ALA A 11 4.49 47.88 7.25
C ALA A 11 5.48 46.72 7.39
N ALA A 12 5.44 46.07 8.55
CA ALA A 12 6.16 44.84 8.82
C ALA A 12 5.77 43.85 7.72
N ALA A 13 6.73 43.51 6.87
CA ALA A 13 6.57 42.54 5.81
C ALA A 13 5.97 41.26 6.42
N ALA A 14 4.72 40.96 6.05
CA ALA A 14 4.07 39.72 6.44
C ALA A 14 4.97 38.56 5.98
N PRO A 15 5.43 37.68 6.89
CA PRO A 15 6.23 36.54 6.48
C PRO A 15 5.40 35.72 5.51
N LEU A 16 5.99 35.35 4.38
CA LEU A 16 5.37 34.47 3.39
C LEU A 16 4.87 33.21 4.12
N GLU A 17 3.57 33.16 4.38
CA GLU A 17 2.85 32.03 4.96
C GLU A 17 2.99 30.85 4.00
N LEU A 18 4.13 30.15 4.09
CA LEU A 18 4.35 28.90 3.38
C LEU A 18 3.26 27.95 3.85
N SER A 19 2.26 27.76 2.98
CA SER A 19 1.03 27.00 3.20
C SER A 19 1.27 25.81 4.11
N ALA A 20 0.51 25.72 5.21
CA ALA A 20 0.63 24.65 6.21
C ALA A 20 0.68 23.23 5.60
N SER A 21 0.10 23.07 4.40
CA SER A 21 0.16 21.85 3.57
C SER A 21 1.60 21.44 3.18
N THR A 22 2.46 22.40 2.82
CA THR A 22 3.84 22.17 2.38
C THR A 22 4.74 21.74 3.54
N LEU A 23 4.58 22.37 4.71
CA LEU A 23 5.27 22.01 5.94
C LEU A 23 4.85 20.64 6.46
N ARG A 24 3.55 20.30 6.34
CA ARG A 24 3.03 18.95 6.66
C ARG A 24 3.61 17.89 5.74
N TRP A 25 3.63 18.13 4.42
CA TRP A 25 4.24 17.21 3.44
C TRP A 25 5.72 16.93 3.71
N ARG A 26 6.48 17.98 4.08
CA ARG A 26 7.90 17.88 4.40
C ARG A 26 8.16 17.11 5.71
N ARG A 27 7.28 17.23 6.71
CA ARG A 27 7.30 16.42 7.94
C ARG A 27 6.92 14.96 7.68
N LEU A 28 5.90 14.73 6.86
CA LEU A 28 5.41 13.39 6.52
C LEU A 28 6.48 12.57 5.79
N ARG A 29 7.17 13.17 4.80
CA ARG A 29 8.29 12.53 4.08
C ARG A 29 9.53 12.31 4.92
N ARG A 30 9.67 13.00 6.07
CA ARG A 30 10.80 12.75 6.99
C ARG A 30 10.56 11.56 7.90
N ASN A 31 9.32 11.05 7.95
CA ASN A 31 8.93 9.97 8.83
C ASN A 31 9.10 8.63 8.10
N LYS A 32 10.23 7.95 8.34
CA LYS A 32 10.58 6.68 7.68
C LYS A 32 9.52 5.60 7.89
N ALA A 33 8.84 5.60 9.04
CA ALA A 33 7.74 4.68 9.34
C ALA A 33 6.53 4.87 8.41
N LEU A 34 6.16 6.12 8.11
CA LEU A 34 5.06 6.42 7.17
C LEU A 34 5.45 6.06 5.73
N LEU A 35 6.69 6.30 5.33
CA LEU A 35 7.18 5.87 4.02
C LEU A 35 7.20 4.35 3.89
N ALA A 36 7.65 3.64 4.92
CA ALA A 36 7.66 2.18 4.92
C ALA A 36 6.23 1.60 4.89
N GLY A 37 5.35 2.06 5.79
CA GLY A 37 3.95 1.60 5.83
C GLY A 37 3.18 1.96 4.56
N GLY A 38 3.32 3.19 4.08
CA GLY A 38 2.71 3.63 2.82
C GLY A 38 3.26 2.88 1.60
N GLY A 39 4.56 2.56 1.60
CA GLY A 39 5.18 1.74 0.56
C GLY A 39 4.64 0.31 0.53
N ILE A 40 4.54 -0.34 1.70
CA ILE A 40 3.95 -1.69 1.81
C ILE A 40 2.49 -1.67 1.34
N LEU A 41 1.69 -0.71 1.81
CA LEU A 41 0.30 -0.56 1.40
C LEU A 41 0.19 -0.34 -0.11
N PHE A 42 1.03 0.51 -0.68
CA PHE A 42 1.08 0.75 -2.12
C PHE A 42 1.38 -0.52 -2.91
N VAL A 43 2.31 -1.35 -2.45
CA VAL A 43 2.60 -2.65 -3.08
C VAL A 43 1.40 -3.60 -3.00
N ILE A 44 0.72 -3.68 -1.85
CA ILE A 44 -0.48 -4.50 -1.69
C ILE A 44 -1.59 -4.05 -2.65
N VAL A 45 -1.81 -2.73 -2.73
CA VAL A 45 -2.77 -2.13 -3.67
C VAL A 45 -2.43 -2.49 -5.11
N LEU A 46 -1.15 -2.41 -5.48
CA LEU A 46 -0.70 -2.77 -6.81
C LEU A 46 -0.95 -4.25 -7.11
N ILE A 47 -0.64 -5.15 -6.18
CA ILE A 47 -0.92 -6.59 -6.32
C ILE A 47 -2.43 -6.84 -6.46
N ALA A 48 -3.26 -6.17 -5.65
CA ALA A 48 -4.71 -6.29 -5.70
C ALA A 48 -5.30 -5.87 -7.05
N LEU A 49 -4.78 -4.79 -7.66
CA LEU A 49 -5.21 -4.31 -8.97
C LEU A 49 -4.75 -5.23 -10.11
N LEU A 50 -3.52 -5.75 -10.02
CA LEU A 50 -2.97 -6.69 -11.01
C LEU A 50 -3.31 -8.16 -10.73
N ALA A 51 -4.08 -8.46 -9.68
CA ALA A 51 -4.51 -9.80 -9.33
C ALA A 51 -5.07 -10.62 -10.52
N PRO A 52 -6.00 -10.12 -11.37
CA PRO A 52 -6.51 -10.91 -12.48
C PRO A 52 -5.49 -11.23 -13.59
N TRP A 53 -4.35 -10.54 -13.63
CA TRP A 53 -3.29 -10.78 -14.62
C TRP A 53 -2.12 -11.58 -14.06
N ILE A 54 -1.86 -11.48 -12.76
CA ILE A 54 -0.73 -12.14 -12.09
C ILE A 54 -1.15 -13.47 -11.44
N SER A 55 -2.44 -13.65 -11.13
CA SER A 55 -2.94 -14.88 -10.50
C SER A 55 -2.67 -16.09 -11.41
N PRO A 56 -1.91 -17.10 -10.95
CA PRO A 56 -1.58 -18.26 -11.78
C PRO A 56 -2.80 -19.16 -12.01
N HIS A 57 -3.75 -19.19 -11.07
CA HIS A 57 -4.96 -20.01 -11.15
C HIS A 57 -6.21 -19.20 -10.78
N ASP A 58 -7.37 -19.72 -11.15
CA ASP A 58 -8.65 -19.19 -10.71
C ASP A 58 -8.82 -19.47 -9.19
N PRO A 59 -9.06 -18.44 -8.35
CA PRO A 59 -9.18 -18.60 -6.90
C PRO A 59 -10.39 -19.45 -6.46
N TYR A 60 -11.38 -19.65 -7.32
CA TYR A 60 -12.58 -20.44 -7.05
C TYR A 60 -12.54 -21.84 -7.68
N TYR A 61 -11.59 -22.09 -8.59
CA TYR A 61 -11.42 -23.40 -9.20
C TYR A 61 -10.97 -24.43 -8.17
N GLN A 62 -11.65 -25.58 -8.17
CA GLN A 62 -11.43 -26.66 -7.21
C GLN A 62 -10.85 -27.86 -7.94
N ASP A 63 -9.64 -28.27 -7.52
CA ASP A 63 -8.99 -29.46 -8.03
C ASP A 63 -8.78 -30.50 -6.92
N LEU A 64 -9.75 -31.40 -6.78
CA LEU A 64 -9.70 -32.45 -5.74
C LEU A 64 -8.53 -33.41 -5.93
N ALA A 65 -7.99 -33.55 -7.15
CA ALA A 65 -6.82 -34.39 -7.39
C ALA A 65 -5.55 -33.77 -6.78
N ASN A 66 -5.47 -32.44 -6.78
CA ASN A 66 -4.36 -31.65 -6.23
C ASN A 66 -4.72 -30.99 -4.89
N ARG A 67 -5.42 -31.70 -4.00
CA ARG A 67 -5.71 -31.22 -2.64
C ARG A 67 -4.52 -31.34 -1.70
N THR A 68 -4.36 -30.38 -0.80
CA THR A 68 -3.32 -30.41 0.25
C THR A 68 -1.90 -30.54 -0.32
N VAL A 69 -1.66 -29.92 -1.48
CA VAL A 69 -0.33 -29.85 -2.08
C VAL A 69 0.52 -28.92 -1.22
N PRO A 70 1.69 -29.37 -0.75
CA PRO A 70 2.56 -28.52 0.05
C PRO A 70 3.19 -27.42 -0.83
N PRO A 71 3.62 -26.31 -0.22
CA PRO A 71 4.27 -25.23 -0.95
C PRO A 71 5.62 -25.66 -1.54
N VAL A 72 6.13 -24.85 -2.47
CA VAL A 72 7.29 -25.17 -3.32
C VAL A 72 8.60 -25.48 -2.56
N TRP A 73 8.71 -25.05 -1.30
CA TRP A 73 9.87 -25.32 -0.45
C TRP A 73 9.87 -26.70 0.22
N TYR A 74 8.84 -27.54 0.01
CA TYR A 74 8.85 -28.93 0.42
C TYR A 74 9.17 -29.86 -0.76
N GLU A 75 9.65 -31.07 -0.47
CA GLU A 75 10.04 -32.06 -1.49
C GLU A 75 8.92 -32.41 -2.49
N LYS A 76 7.65 -32.30 -2.09
CA LYS A 76 6.48 -32.57 -2.94
C LYS A 76 5.79 -31.30 -3.46
N GLY A 77 6.43 -30.14 -3.29
CA GLY A 77 5.91 -28.85 -3.73
C GLY A 77 6.09 -28.66 -5.24
N THR A 78 5.22 -27.87 -5.86
CA THR A 78 5.27 -27.55 -7.29
C THR A 78 5.15 -26.05 -7.52
N TRP A 79 5.80 -25.55 -8.57
CA TRP A 79 5.66 -24.17 -9.03
C TRP A 79 4.27 -23.87 -9.59
N LEU A 80 3.48 -24.90 -9.89
CA LEU A 80 2.07 -24.75 -10.27
C LEU A 80 1.26 -24.14 -9.11
N HIS A 81 1.58 -24.54 -7.88
CA HIS A 81 0.98 -24.05 -6.64
C HIS A 81 2.07 -23.56 -5.68
N PRO A 82 2.62 -22.35 -5.90
CA PRO A 82 3.81 -21.89 -5.17
C PRO A 82 3.63 -21.90 -3.64
N LEU A 83 2.43 -21.52 -3.17
CA LEU A 83 2.04 -21.55 -1.76
C LEU A 83 1.26 -22.82 -1.36
N GLY A 84 1.09 -23.76 -2.30
CA GLY A 84 0.31 -24.97 -2.11
C GLY A 84 -1.20 -24.76 -2.29
N THR A 85 -1.96 -25.80 -1.95
CA THR A 85 -3.42 -25.83 -2.10
C THR A 85 -4.15 -26.15 -0.79
N ASP A 86 -5.39 -25.69 -0.68
CA ASP A 86 -6.30 -25.98 0.43
C ASP A 86 -6.90 -27.41 0.32
N GLN A 87 -7.73 -27.82 1.28
CA GLN A 87 -8.43 -29.12 1.29
C GLN A 87 -9.34 -29.34 0.07
N LEU A 88 -9.78 -28.24 -0.54
CA LEU A 88 -10.58 -28.24 -1.78
C LEU A 88 -9.72 -28.11 -3.05
N GLY A 89 -8.39 -28.15 -2.94
CA GLY A 89 -7.49 -28.04 -4.09
C GLY A 89 -7.38 -26.64 -4.67
N ARG A 90 -7.81 -25.61 -3.94
CA ARG A 90 -7.71 -24.22 -4.36
C ARG A 90 -6.32 -23.67 -4.08
N ASP A 91 -5.78 -22.92 -5.02
CA ASP A 91 -4.44 -22.32 -4.92
C ASP A 91 -4.39 -21.18 -3.87
N TYR A 92 -3.47 -21.28 -2.89
CA TYR A 92 -3.36 -20.28 -1.82
C TYR A 92 -2.88 -18.92 -2.33
N LEU A 93 -1.98 -18.89 -3.33
CA LEU A 93 -1.41 -17.64 -3.86
C LEU A 93 -2.47 -16.81 -4.58
N SER A 94 -3.23 -17.46 -5.45
CA SER A 94 -4.34 -16.87 -6.18
C SER A 94 -5.40 -16.30 -5.22
N ARG A 95 -5.71 -17.03 -4.15
CA ARG A 95 -6.63 -16.58 -3.11
C ARG A 95 -6.11 -15.41 -2.28
N LEU A 96 -4.80 -15.33 -2.04
CA LEU A 96 -4.19 -14.18 -1.38
C LEU A 96 -4.29 -12.92 -2.24
N PHE A 97 -4.00 -13.00 -3.54
CA PHE A 97 -4.12 -11.85 -4.44
C PHE A 97 -5.55 -11.37 -4.59
N TYR A 98 -6.51 -12.28 -4.76
CA TYR A 98 -7.92 -11.92 -4.80
C TYR A 98 -8.47 -11.46 -3.45
N GLY A 99 -7.98 -12.02 -2.33
CA GLY A 99 -8.31 -11.54 -0.99
C GLY A 99 -7.84 -10.10 -0.76
N ALA A 100 -6.65 -9.76 -1.24
CA ALA A 100 -6.13 -8.39 -1.22
C ALA A 100 -7.03 -7.45 -2.06
N ARG A 101 -7.52 -7.91 -3.22
CA ARG A 101 -8.47 -7.14 -4.06
C ARG A 101 -9.83 -6.92 -3.41
N ILE A 102 -10.36 -7.91 -2.70
CA ILE A 102 -11.64 -7.79 -1.98
C ILE A 102 -11.52 -6.87 -0.75
N SER A 103 -10.32 -6.80 -0.16
CA SER A 103 -10.06 -5.98 1.04
C SER A 103 -9.81 -4.49 0.72
N LEU A 104 -9.57 -4.17 -0.55
CA LEU A 104 -9.33 -2.82 -1.06
C LEU A 104 -10.65 -2.10 -1.35
#